data_AF-A0A2R7NSB5-F1
#
_entry.id   AF-A0A2R7NSB5-F1
#
_cell.length_a   1.000
_cell.length_b   1.000
_cell.length_c   1.000
_cell.angle_alpha   90.00
_cell.angle_beta   90.00
_cell.angle_gamma   90.00
#
_symmetry.space_group_name_H-M   'P 1'
#
loop_
_entity.id
_entity.type
_entity.pdbx_description
1 polymer ?
#
loop_
_entity_poly.entity_id
_entity_poly.type
_entity_poly.pdbx_seq_one_letter_code
_entity_poly.pdbx_strand_id
1 'polypeptide(L)'
;MTVPVFREFLEQNPGVEIIMVSRKNFEALFDGIPNVTFKGIDLDDYKGLFGLSKLSNELIKEFNPDCIANLHDVIRTKILDRIYRRKGLKVFKIDKGKEEKEHLTDVWNLEKVQLKKTVERYADVFRNMGFKVELSHTLKPLCEHKSGIGFAPFAQHKGKMLPLEKSYELVRILAKKHTIYFFGGGKKEKETLERWEREIPNTKNLAGTLNLTEELSHIAELELMISMDSANMHLASIVGTRCVSIWGATHPYAGFLGFGQSEEDAVQVKDLTCRPCSVFGDKECYRGDWACLEEFNIQKVVDRVNF
;
A
#
# COMPACT_ATOMS: atom_id res chain seq x y z
N MET A 1 0.68 -2.76 3.89
CA MET A 1 -0.62 -3.36 4.29
C MET A 1 -0.48 -4.43 5.37
N THR A 2 0.51 -5.32 5.33
CA THR A 2 0.70 -6.34 6.38
C THR A 2 1.17 -5.76 7.72
N VAL A 3 1.96 -4.69 7.69
CA VAL A 3 2.51 -3.99 8.88
C VAL A 3 1.47 -3.68 9.97
N PRO A 4 0.36 -2.97 9.71
CA PRO A 4 -0.65 -2.71 10.74
C PRO A 4 -1.30 -4.00 11.28
N VAL A 5 -1.44 -5.03 10.44
CA VAL A 5 -1.96 -6.34 10.87
C VAL A 5 -1.01 -6.99 11.87
N PHE A 6 0.31 -6.93 11.65
CA PHE A 6 1.29 -7.48 12.59
C PHE A 6 1.26 -6.76 13.93
N ARG A 7 1.17 -5.42 13.92
CA ARG A 7 1.08 -4.62 15.15
C ARG A 7 -0.11 -5.05 16.01
N GLU A 8 -1.31 -5.02 15.45
CA GLU A 8 -2.52 -5.36 16.23
C GLU A 8 -2.63 -6.85 16.56
N PHE A 9 -2.09 -7.73 15.71
CA PHE A 9 -1.99 -9.15 16.01
C PHE A 9 -1.09 -9.41 17.22
N LEU A 10 0.09 -8.81 17.28
CA LEU A 10 1.06 -9.04 18.36
C LEU A 10 0.66 -8.34 19.66
N GLU A 11 -0.05 -7.21 19.59
CA GLU A 11 -0.72 -6.61 20.75
C GLU A 11 -1.72 -7.59 21.40
N GLN A 12 -2.44 -8.38 20.59
CA GLN A 12 -3.42 -9.36 21.05
C GLN A 12 -2.81 -10.72 21.42
N ASN A 13 -1.58 -11.00 20.97
CA ASN A 13 -0.91 -12.29 21.11
C ASN A 13 0.57 -12.09 21.51
N PRO A 14 0.85 -11.55 22.72
CA PRO A 14 2.20 -11.13 23.12
C PRO A 14 3.21 -12.27 23.28
N GLY A 15 2.75 -13.53 23.34
CA GLY A 15 3.62 -14.71 23.37
C GLY A 15 4.05 -15.22 21.99
N VAL A 16 3.61 -14.57 20.91
CA VAL A 16 3.97 -14.95 19.53
C VAL A 16 5.17 -14.13 19.06
N GLU A 17 6.08 -14.80 18.35
CA GLU A 17 7.14 -14.17 17.57
C GLU A 17 6.84 -14.35 16.07
N ILE A 18 7.11 -13.31 15.27
CA ILE A 18 7.00 -13.38 13.81
C ILE A 18 8.38 -13.18 13.19
N ILE A 19 8.81 -14.18 12.41
CA ILE A 19 9.95 -14.03 11.50
C ILE A 19 9.44 -13.56 10.14
N MET A 20 9.61 -12.28 9.82
CA MET A 20 9.20 -11.71 8.53
C MET A 20 10.32 -11.83 7.50
N VAL A 21 10.15 -12.73 6.54
CA VAL A 21 11.10 -12.90 5.43
C VAL A 21 10.66 -12.08 4.23
N SER A 22 11.46 -11.10 3.81
CA SER A 22 11.17 -10.25 2.64
C SER A 22 12.45 -9.67 2.04
N ARG A 23 12.32 -8.91 0.94
CA ARG A 23 13.47 -8.19 0.38
C ARG A 23 14.00 -7.18 1.39
N LYS A 24 15.33 -7.09 1.51
CA LYS A 24 16.02 -6.26 2.50
C LYS A 24 15.54 -4.80 2.54
N ASN A 25 15.21 -4.21 1.38
CA ASN A 25 14.78 -2.81 1.29
C ASN A 25 13.46 -2.48 2.01
N PHE A 26 12.72 -3.48 2.52
CA PHE A 26 11.47 -3.28 3.26
C PHE A 26 11.62 -3.40 4.78
N GLU A 27 12.84 -3.59 5.29
CA GLU A 27 13.12 -3.78 6.72
C GLU A 27 12.54 -2.64 7.58
N ALA A 28 12.76 -1.38 7.16
CA ALA A 28 12.28 -0.20 7.86
C ALA A 28 10.76 -0.15 8.07
N LEU A 29 9.97 -0.87 7.26
CA LEU A 29 8.51 -0.92 7.44
C LEU A 29 8.07 -1.65 8.72
N PHE A 30 8.93 -2.53 9.24
CA PHE A 30 8.66 -3.37 10.40
C PHE A 30 9.38 -2.88 11.65
N ASP A 31 10.10 -1.77 11.56
CA ASP A 31 10.82 -1.19 12.69
C ASP A 31 9.85 -0.79 13.82
N GLY A 32 10.29 -0.96 15.06
CA GLY A 32 9.51 -0.69 16.26
C GLY A 32 8.33 -1.62 16.52
N ILE A 33 8.11 -2.69 15.74
CA ILE A 33 7.06 -3.69 16.04
C ILE A 33 7.64 -4.72 17.02
N PRO A 34 7.11 -4.85 18.25
CA PRO A 34 7.61 -5.83 19.21
C PRO A 34 7.44 -7.25 18.68
N ASN A 35 8.36 -8.16 19.02
CA ASN A 35 8.33 -9.57 18.63
C ASN A 35 8.30 -9.84 17.12
N VAL A 36 8.76 -8.89 16.30
CA VAL A 36 9.02 -9.12 14.86
C VAL A 36 10.52 -9.14 14.62
N THR A 37 11.01 -10.26 14.10
CA THR A 37 12.37 -10.38 13.58
C THR A 37 12.30 -10.29 12.06
N PHE A 38 12.90 -9.26 11.45
CA PHE A 38 12.94 -9.11 10.00
C PHE A 38 14.16 -9.82 9.41
N LYS A 39 13.93 -10.79 8.51
CA LYS A 39 14.99 -11.46 7.74
C LYS A 39 14.99 -10.95 6.31
N GLY A 40 15.86 -9.96 6.06
CA GLY A 40 16.11 -9.44 4.72
C GLY A 40 16.84 -10.47 3.85
N ILE A 41 16.28 -10.76 2.66
CA ILE A 41 16.88 -11.65 1.66
C ILE A 41 17.08 -10.94 0.32
N ASP A 42 18.08 -11.37 -0.44
CA ASP A 42 18.15 -11.12 -1.88
C ASP A 42 17.54 -12.33 -2.62
N LEU A 43 16.55 -12.08 -3.47
CA LEU A 43 15.91 -13.15 -4.23
C LEU A 43 16.83 -13.73 -5.31
N ASP A 44 17.87 -12.99 -5.71
CA ASP A 44 18.83 -13.45 -6.69
C ASP A 44 19.73 -14.57 -6.16
N ASP A 45 19.93 -14.66 -4.84
CA ASP A 45 20.68 -15.72 -4.16
C ASP A 45 19.94 -17.07 -4.13
N TYR A 46 18.64 -17.07 -4.39
CA TYR A 46 17.74 -18.22 -4.22
C TYR A 46 16.96 -18.56 -5.49
N LYS A 47 17.60 -18.44 -6.66
CA LYS A 47 16.98 -18.77 -7.96
C LYS A 47 16.67 -20.25 -8.11
N GLY A 48 15.53 -20.53 -8.75
CA GLY A 48 15.08 -21.87 -9.10
C GLY A 48 14.71 -22.75 -7.90
N LEU A 49 14.47 -24.03 -8.15
CA LEU A 49 14.03 -24.98 -7.12
C LEU A 49 15.11 -25.22 -6.04
N PHE A 50 16.38 -25.36 -6.46
CA PHE A 50 17.49 -25.57 -5.53
C PHE A 50 17.74 -24.36 -4.63
N GLY A 51 17.66 -23.14 -5.18
CA GLY A 51 17.77 -21.92 -4.39
C GLY A 51 16.66 -21.80 -3.35
N LEU A 52 15.41 -22.10 -3.71
CA LEU A 52 14.30 -22.11 -2.74
C LEU A 52 14.44 -23.21 -1.68
N SER A 53 15.01 -24.36 -2.03
CA SER A 53 15.33 -25.43 -1.06
C SER A 53 16.42 -24.97 -0.08
N LYS A 54 17.48 -24.32 -0.58
CA LYS A 54 18.53 -23.70 0.23
C LYS A 54 17.94 -22.69 1.21
N LEU A 55 17.13 -21.75 0.73
CA LEU A 55 16.44 -20.76 1.57
C LEU A 55 15.61 -21.42 2.67
N SER A 56 14.79 -22.42 2.31
CA SER A 56 13.97 -23.15 3.30
C SER A 56 14.80 -23.86 4.36
N ASN A 57 15.95 -24.45 3.99
CA ASN A 57 16.85 -25.10 4.93
C ASN A 57 17.51 -24.09 5.88
N GLU A 58 17.99 -22.96 5.35
CA GLU A 58 18.60 -21.89 6.14
C GLU A 58 17.60 -21.33 7.16
N LEU A 59 16.38 -21.00 6.74
CA LEU A 59 15.34 -20.46 7.62
C LEU A 59 14.92 -21.44 8.71
N ILE A 60 14.77 -22.73 8.40
CA ILE A 60 14.45 -23.74 9.43
C ILE A 60 15.60 -23.90 10.41
N LYS A 61 16.84 -23.95 9.93
CA LYS A 61 18.01 -24.13 10.78
C LYS A 61 18.22 -22.93 11.71
N GLU A 62 17.98 -21.72 11.20
CA GLU A 62 18.20 -20.48 11.94
C GLU A 62 17.09 -20.20 12.96
N PHE A 63 15.82 -20.40 12.58
CA PHE A 63 14.68 -19.95 13.39
C PHE A 63 13.83 -21.07 13.99
N ASN A 64 13.96 -22.31 13.52
CA ASN A 64 13.17 -23.46 13.98
C ASN A 64 11.65 -23.15 14.14
N PRO A 65 10.95 -22.71 13.08
CA PRO A 65 9.59 -22.19 13.20
C PRO A 65 8.55 -23.29 13.50
N ASP A 66 7.58 -23.01 14.35
CA ASP A 66 6.45 -23.93 14.64
C ASP A 66 5.51 -24.11 13.44
N CYS A 67 5.32 -23.03 12.67
CA CYS A 67 4.42 -22.99 11.52
C CYS A 67 4.79 -21.89 10.53
N ILE A 68 4.20 -21.93 9.34
CA ILE A 68 4.48 -21.01 8.24
C ILE A 68 3.22 -20.26 7.82
N ALA A 69 3.31 -18.93 7.73
CA ALA A 69 2.27 -18.08 7.15
C ALA A 69 2.74 -17.52 5.80
N ASN A 70 2.17 -18.04 4.69
CA ASN A 70 2.42 -17.53 3.35
C ASN A 70 1.45 -16.38 3.02
N LEU A 71 1.90 -15.15 3.27
CA LEU A 71 1.14 -13.93 3.02
C LEU A 71 1.25 -13.42 1.56
N HIS A 72 1.95 -14.12 0.68
CA HIS A 72 2.19 -13.66 -0.70
C HIS A 72 1.44 -14.48 -1.75
N ASP A 73 1.39 -15.81 -1.57
CA ASP A 73 0.75 -16.79 -2.46
C ASP A 73 1.09 -16.62 -3.95
N VAL A 74 2.39 -16.52 -4.28
CA VAL A 74 2.90 -16.47 -5.66
C VAL A 74 3.67 -17.75 -5.99
N ILE A 75 4.05 -17.94 -7.25
CA ILE A 75 4.68 -19.20 -7.72
C ILE A 75 5.84 -19.65 -6.83
N ARG A 76 6.78 -18.73 -6.52
CA ARG A 76 7.93 -19.03 -5.66
C ARG A 76 7.52 -19.44 -4.24
N THR A 77 6.58 -18.72 -3.62
CA THR A 77 6.14 -19.06 -2.25
C THR A 77 5.30 -20.33 -2.23
N LYS A 78 4.55 -20.66 -3.29
CA LYS A 78 3.87 -21.96 -3.45
C LYS A 78 4.83 -23.14 -3.52
N ILE A 79 6.02 -22.94 -4.10
CA ILE A 79 7.08 -23.95 -4.09
C ILE A 79 7.61 -24.10 -2.66
N LEU A 80 7.88 -23.00 -1.95
CA LEU A 80 8.28 -23.03 -0.53
C LEU A 80 7.23 -23.75 0.33
N ASP A 81 5.94 -23.48 0.14
CA ASP A 81 4.86 -24.16 0.86
C ASP A 81 4.95 -25.69 0.71
N ARG A 82 5.26 -26.18 -0.51
CA ARG A 82 5.43 -27.63 -0.75
C ARG A 82 6.66 -28.18 -0.03
N ILE A 83 7.75 -27.43 0.00
CA ILE A 83 8.97 -27.82 0.72
C ILE A 83 8.71 -27.90 2.22
N TYR A 84 8.08 -26.87 2.80
CA TYR A 84 7.77 -26.83 4.23
C TYR A 84 6.79 -27.94 4.66
N ARG A 85 5.73 -28.19 3.89
CA ARG A 85 4.80 -29.30 4.17
C ARG A 85 5.50 -30.67 4.13
N ARG A 86 6.41 -30.90 3.18
CA ARG A 86 7.20 -32.15 3.11
C ARG A 86 8.13 -32.34 4.31
N LYS A 87 8.51 -31.25 4.98
CA LYS A 87 9.30 -31.25 6.21
C LYS A 87 8.43 -31.31 7.49
N GLY A 88 7.13 -31.49 7.35
CA GLY A 88 6.20 -31.65 8.49
C GLY A 88 5.64 -30.34 9.07
N LEU A 89 5.96 -29.18 8.50
CA LEU A 89 5.44 -27.90 8.99
C LEU A 89 4.02 -27.63 8.47
N LYS A 90 3.18 -27.06 9.35
CA LYS A 90 1.86 -26.53 8.96
C LYS A 90 2.04 -25.22 8.19
N VAL A 91 1.37 -25.11 7.04
CA VAL A 91 1.46 -23.93 6.16
C VAL A 91 0.07 -23.35 5.93
N PHE A 92 -0.13 -22.12 6.39
CA PHE A 92 -1.32 -21.32 6.20
C PHE A 92 -1.04 -20.28 5.12
N LYS A 93 -2.03 -19.94 4.29
CA LYS A 93 -1.84 -19.06 3.14
C LYS A 93 -2.97 -18.05 3.03
N ILE A 94 -2.65 -16.88 2.51
CA ILE A 94 -3.63 -15.85 2.19
C ILE A 94 -4.57 -16.30 1.07
N ASP A 95 -5.86 -16.01 1.22
CA ASP A 95 -6.79 -15.98 0.09
C ASP A 95 -6.86 -14.55 -0.48
N LYS A 96 -6.36 -14.40 -1.70
CA LYS A 96 -6.28 -13.10 -2.39
C LYS A 96 -7.61 -12.66 -3.04
N GLY A 97 -8.63 -13.52 -3.04
CA GLY A 97 -9.96 -13.21 -3.63
C GLY A 97 -9.88 -12.95 -5.12
N LYS A 98 -9.17 -13.81 -5.86
CA LYS A 98 -8.92 -13.59 -7.30
C LYS A 98 -10.22 -13.61 -8.11
N GLU A 99 -11.05 -14.62 -7.89
CA GLU A 99 -12.34 -14.77 -8.59
C GLU A 99 -13.29 -13.61 -8.28
N GLU A 100 -13.40 -13.21 -7.01
CA GLU A 100 -14.17 -12.04 -6.59
C GLU A 100 -13.70 -10.76 -7.28
N LYS A 101 -12.37 -10.58 -7.39
CA LYS A 101 -11.77 -9.42 -8.06
C LYS A 101 -11.97 -9.46 -9.56
N GLU A 102 -11.88 -10.62 -10.19
CA GLU A 102 -12.18 -10.81 -11.61
C GLU A 102 -13.62 -10.39 -11.89
N HIS A 103 -14.57 -10.87 -11.09
CA HIS A 103 -15.98 -10.49 -11.17
C HIS A 103 -16.22 -9.00 -10.88
N LEU A 104 -15.52 -8.42 -9.90
CA LEU A 104 -15.59 -6.98 -9.63
C LEU A 104 -15.10 -6.15 -10.82
N THR A 105 -14.09 -6.62 -11.55
CA THR A 105 -13.54 -5.89 -12.71
C THR A 105 -14.21 -6.20 -14.04
N ASP A 106 -15.19 -7.11 -14.05
CA ASP A 106 -15.99 -7.38 -15.24
C ASP A 106 -16.84 -6.15 -15.57
N VAL A 107 -16.60 -5.53 -16.73
CA VAL A 107 -17.30 -4.33 -17.18
C VAL A 107 -18.81 -4.54 -17.36
N TRP A 108 -19.25 -5.80 -17.53
CA TRP A 108 -20.66 -6.16 -17.64
C TRP A 108 -21.32 -6.41 -16.29
N ASN A 109 -20.54 -6.54 -15.22
CA ASN A 109 -21.05 -6.58 -13.86
C ASN A 109 -21.40 -5.16 -13.41
N LEU A 110 -22.69 -4.81 -13.46
CA LEU A 110 -23.21 -3.50 -13.03
C LEU A 110 -23.34 -3.40 -11.50
N GLU A 111 -23.43 -4.51 -10.78
CA GLU A 111 -23.57 -4.56 -9.32
C GLU A 111 -22.19 -4.67 -8.66
N LYS A 112 -21.46 -3.56 -8.63
CA LYS A 112 -20.17 -3.46 -7.95
C LYS A 112 -20.39 -3.40 -6.43
N VAL A 113 -19.82 -4.35 -5.70
CA VAL A 113 -19.87 -4.40 -4.23
C VAL A 113 -18.48 -4.35 -3.61
N GLN A 114 -18.39 -3.82 -2.38
CA GLN A 114 -17.15 -3.79 -1.62
C GLN A 114 -16.71 -5.23 -1.29
N LEU A 115 -15.53 -5.63 -1.79
CA LEU A 115 -14.91 -6.89 -1.44
C LEU A 115 -14.22 -6.80 -0.07
N LYS A 116 -13.90 -7.96 0.51
CA LYS A 116 -13.13 -8.04 1.76
C LYS A 116 -11.80 -7.28 1.64
N LYS A 117 -11.58 -6.36 2.59
CA LYS A 117 -10.35 -5.56 2.69
C LYS A 117 -9.11 -6.47 2.73
N THR A 118 -8.03 -6.07 2.06
CA THR A 118 -6.82 -6.90 1.96
C THR A 118 -6.13 -7.08 3.31
N VAL A 119 -6.24 -6.10 4.21
CA VAL A 119 -5.78 -6.22 5.61
C VAL A 119 -6.50 -7.33 6.37
N GLU A 120 -7.80 -7.51 6.12
CA GLU A 120 -8.57 -8.62 6.70
C GLU A 120 -8.17 -9.96 6.11
N ARG A 121 -7.83 -10.02 4.82
CA ARG A 121 -7.31 -11.23 4.18
C ARG A 121 -5.94 -11.65 4.75
N TYR A 122 -5.11 -10.69 5.17
CA TYR A 122 -3.90 -10.99 5.94
C TYR A 122 -4.23 -11.49 7.34
N ALA A 123 -5.14 -10.82 8.06
CA ALA A 123 -5.56 -11.22 9.40
C ALA A 123 -6.19 -12.63 9.42
N ASP A 124 -6.95 -13.00 8.38
CA ASP A 124 -7.54 -14.34 8.24
C ASP A 124 -6.49 -15.45 8.24
N VAL A 125 -5.27 -15.19 7.76
CA VAL A 125 -4.20 -16.20 7.82
C VAL A 125 -3.89 -16.56 9.28
N PHE A 126 -3.79 -15.56 10.15
CA PHE A 126 -3.57 -15.74 11.59
C PHE A 126 -4.80 -16.31 12.30
N ARG A 127 -6.01 -15.91 11.91
CA ARG A 127 -7.25 -16.52 12.42
C ARG A 127 -7.32 -18.01 12.08
N ASN A 128 -6.96 -18.38 10.85
CA ASN A 128 -6.91 -19.77 10.41
C ASN A 128 -5.81 -20.58 11.13
N MET A 129 -4.79 -19.92 11.66
CA MET A 129 -3.78 -20.53 12.54
C MET A 129 -4.30 -20.78 13.97
N GLY A 130 -5.50 -20.27 14.30
CA GLY A 130 -6.12 -20.42 15.62
C GLY A 130 -5.91 -19.22 16.55
N PHE A 131 -5.34 -18.12 16.08
CA PHE A 131 -5.13 -16.93 16.90
C PHE A 131 -6.33 -15.98 16.89
N LYS A 132 -6.50 -15.23 17.99
CA LYS A 132 -7.45 -14.11 18.04
C LYS A 132 -6.83 -12.91 17.31
N VAL A 133 -7.54 -12.41 16.30
CA VAL A 133 -7.17 -11.17 15.58
C VAL A 133 -8.42 -10.36 15.25
N GLU A 134 -8.59 -9.25 15.94
CA GLU A 134 -9.61 -8.24 15.64
C GLU A 134 -8.90 -6.95 15.21
N LEU A 135 -9.13 -6.50 13.98
CA LEU A 135 -8.50 -5.29 13.48
C LEU A 135 -9.36 -4.06 13.83
N SER A 136 -8.73 -3.01 14.35
CA SER A 136 -9.42 -1.77 14.75
C SER A 136 -9.87 -0.92 13.56
N HIS A 137 -9.19 -1.08 12.42
CA HIS A 137 -9.30 -0.18 11.26
C HIS A 137 -9.20 1.30 11.65
N THR A 138 -8.33 1.62 12.59
CA THR A 138 -8.12 2.98 13.09
C THR A 138 -6.65 3.36 12.90
N LEU A 139 -6.39 4.60 12.47
CA LEU A 139 -5.02 5.11 12.39
C LEU A 139 -4.44 5.26 13.79
N LYS A 140 -3.15 4.94 13.94
CA LYS A 140 -2.38 5.16 15.17
C LYS A 140 -1.28 6.19 14.86
N PRO A 141 -1.53 7.50 15.05
CA PRO A 141 -0.55 8.55 14.80
C PRO A 141 0.73 8.34 15.62
N LEU A 142 1.89 8.44 14.97
CA LEU A 142 3.19 8.34 15.64
C LEU A 142 3.78 9.70 16.03
N CYS A 143 3.19 10.80 15.55
CA CYS A 143 3.62 12.17 15.85
C CYS A 143 2.41 13.02 16.27
N GLU A 144 2.59 13.81 17.33
CA GLU A 144 1.59 14.76 17.84
C GLU A 144 1.62 16.10 17.08
N HIS A 145 2.82 16.61 16.81
CA HIS A 145 3.01 17.89 16.12
C HIS A 145 3.15 17.66 14.63
N LYS A 146 2.09 18.01 13.90
CA LYS A 146 2.01 17.82 12.45
C LYS A 146 2.06 19.16 11.73
N SER A 147 2.71 19.19 10.56
CA SER A 147 2.71 20.36 9.68
C SER A 147 2.84 19.99 8.21
N GLY A 148 2.18 20.78 7.36
CA GLY A 148 2.28 20.66 5.92
C GLY A 148 1.60 19.42 5.32
N ILE A 149 1.62 19.37 3.99
CA ILE A 149 0.92 18.36 3.20
C ILE A 149 1.92 17.60 2.34
N GLY A 150 1.91 16.27 2.42
CA GLY A 150 2.63 15.43 1.48
C GLY A 150 1.83 15.24 0.21
N PHE A 151 2.50 15.29 -0.94
CA PHE A 151 1.87 15.01 -2.23
C PHE A 151 2.69 14.01 -3.05
N ALA A 152 2.08 12.87 -3.37
CA ALA A 152 2.65 11.81 -4.20
C ALA A 152 1.82 11.66 -5.49
N PRO A 153 2.16 12.39 -6.58
CA PRO A 153 1.33 12.44 -7.80
C PRO A 153 1.47 11.22 -8.71
N PHE A 154 2.39 10.30 -8.40
CA PHE A 154 2.73 9.20 -9.30
C PHE A 154 2.15 7.86 -8.84
N ALA A 155 1.94 6.99 -9.82
CA ALA A 155 1.56 5.60 -9.61
C ALA A 155 2.20 4.74 -10.70
N GLN A 156 2.31 3.43 -10.45
CA GLN A 156 2.95 2.49 -11.37
C GLN A 156 2.28 2.43 -12.75
N HIS A 157 0.95 2.62 -12.81
CA HIS A 157 0.18 2.48 -14.04
C HIS A 157 -0.56 3.76 -14.39
N LYS A 158 -0.65 4.06 -15.70
CA LYS A 158 -1.36 5.24 -16.23
C LYS A 158 -2.77 5.37 -15.68
N GLY A 159 -3.51 4.26 -15.58
CA GLY A 159 -4.89 4.27 -15.07
C GLY A 159 -5.04 4.68 -13.62
N LYS A 160 -3.94 4.73 -12.84
CA LYS A 160 -3.92 5.17 -11.45
C LYS A 160 -3.36 6.58 -11.28
N MET A 161 -2.87 7.20 -12.35
CA MET A 161 -2.17 8.48 -12.28
C MET A 161 -3.07 9.58 -12.84
N LEU A 162 -3.42 10.55 -12.00
CA LEU A 162 -4.12 11.75 -12.45
C LEU A 162 -3.26 12.47 -13.52
N PRO A 163 -3.85 13.05 -14.58
CA PRO A 163 -3.11 13.83 -15.56
C PRO A 163 -2.23 14.86 -14.86
N LEU A 164 -0.97 14.99 -15.30
CA LEU A 164 0.03 15.78 -14.59
C LEU A 164 -0.36 17.25 -14.51
N GLU A 165 -1.09 17.74 -15.51
CA GLU A 165 -1.63 19.10 -15.58
C GLU A 165 -2.64 19.35 -14.45
N LYS A 166 -3.50 18.37 -14.15
CA LYS A 166 -4.45 18.45 -13.03
C LYS A 166 -3.75 18.33 -11.69
N SER A 167 -2.76 17.44 -11.57
CA SER A 167 -1.93 17.31 -10.38
C SER A 167 -1.18 18.61 -10.08
N TYR A 168 -0.62 19.25 -11.11
CA TYR A 168 0.05 20.53 -11.01
C TYR A 168 -0.91 21.64 -10.54
N GLU A 169 -2.10 21.73 -11.13
CA GLU A 169 -3.07 22.75 -10.73
C GLU A 169 -3.60 22.54 -9.30
N LEU A 170 -3.81 21.29 -8.90
CA LEU A 170 -4.16 20.95 -7.52
C LEU A 170 -3.10 21.48 -6.55
N VAL A 171 -1.83 21.19 -6.81
CA VAL A 171 -0.73 21.67 -5.97
C VAL A 171 -0.66 23.20 -5.96
N ARG A 172 -0.80 23.86 -7.11
CA ARG A 172 -0.83 25.33 -7.19
C ARG A 172 -1.91 25.94 -6.31
N ILE A 173 -3.08 25.31 -6.21
CA ILE A 173 -4.17 25.79 -5.36
C ILE A 173 -3.82 25.59 -3.89
N LEU A 174 -3.36 24.40 -3.50
CA LEU A 174 -3.06 24.06 -2.10
C LEU A 174 -1.88 24.85 -1.55
N ALA A 175 -0.85 25.06 -2.37
CA ALA A 175 0.38 25.77 -1.99
C ALA A 175 0.15 27.26 -1.65
N LYS A 176 -1.03 27.82 -1.98
CA LYS A 176 -1.42 29.17 -1.55
C LYS A 176 -1.62 29.28 -0.03
N LYS A 177 -1.91 28.17 0.64
CA LYS A 177 -2.24 28.13 2.08
C LYS A 177 -1.37 27.17 2.89
N HIS A 178 -0.77 26.17 2.25
CA HIS A 178 -0.03 25.10 2.93
C HIS A 178 1.35 24.91 2.32
N THR A 179 2.32 24.49 3.14
CA THR A 179 3.59 23.95 2.64
C THR A 179 3.37 22.56 2.07
N ILE A 180 3.81 22.32 0.83
CA ILE A 180 3.65 21.02 0.15
C ILE A 180 5.01 20.32 0.02
N TYR A 181 5.07 19.07 0.44
CA TYR A 181 6.25 18.21 0.31
C TYR A 181 6.01 17.15 -0.77
N PHE A 182 6.82 17.12 -1.82
CA PHE A 182 6.66 16.15 -2.90
C PHE A 182 7.36 14.83 -2.62
N PHE A 183 6.64 13.74 -2.82
CA PHE A 183 7.14 12.37 -2.73
C PHE A 183 7.10 11.71 -4.11
N GLY A 184 8.12 10.91 -4.42
CA GLY A 184 8.28 10.24 -5.70
C GLY A 184 9.60 9.47 -5.80
N GLY A 185 9.73 8.67 -6.85
CA GLY A 185 10.86 7.78 -7.06
C GLY A 185 11.36 7.75 -8.51
N GLY A 186 12.66 7.58 -8.67
CA GLY A 186 13.29 7.47 -9.98
C GLY A 186 13.48 8.81 -10.69
N LYS A 187 14.21 8.75 -11.81
CA LYS A 187 14.77 9.94 -12.46
C LYS A 187 13.70 10.89 -13.03
N LYS A 188 12.71 10.35 -13.77
CA LYS A 188 11.68 11.15 -14.44
C LYS A 188 10.73 11.86 -13.47
N GLU A 189 10.34 11.16 -12.40
CA GLU A 189 9.49 11.73 -11.35
C GLU A 189 10.22 12.88 -10.64
N LYS A 190 11.49 12.66 -10.28
CA LYS A 190 12.34 13.68 -9.67
C LYS A 190 12.48 14.92 -10.56
N GLU A 191 12.78 14.75 -11.84
CA GLU A 191 12.89 15.89 -12.80
C GLU A 191 11.58 16.69 -12.89
N THR A 192 10.43 16.00 -12.86
CA THR A 192 9.10 16.64 -12.89
C THR A 192 8.85 17.46 -11.61
N LEU A 193 9.14 16.88 -10.45
CA LEU A 193 8.93 17.53 -9.16
C LEU A 193 9.90 18.68 -8.89
N GLU A 194 11.17 18.56 -9.33
CA GLU A 194 12.15 19.66 -9.28
C GLU A 194 11.70 20.85 -10.13
N ARG A 195 11.05 20.59 -11.28
CA ARG A 195 10.45 21.67 -12.08
C ARG A 195 9.29 22.33 -11.33
N TRP A 196 8.38 21.54 -10.76
CA TRP A 196 7.25 22.07 -10.01
C TRP A 196 7.68 22.87 -8.78
N GLU A 197 8.73 22.43 -8.08
CA GLU A 197 9.32 23.16 -6.95
C GLU A 197 9.83 24.55 -7.34
N ARG A 198 10.42 24.70 -8.52
CA ARG A 198 10.87 26.01 -9.03
C ARG A 198 9.72 26.94 -9.44
N GLU A 199 8.58 26.36 -9.84
CA GLU A 199 7.45 27.12 -10.41
C GLU A 199 6.37 27.44 -9.38
N ILE A 200 6.23 26.63 -8.33
CA ILE A 200 5.17 26.75 -7.33
C ILE A 200 5.80 27.12 -5.98
N PRO A 201 5.50 28.32 -5.42
CA PRO A 201 6.01 28.71 -4.10
C PRO A 201 5.44 27.79 -3.00
N ASN A 202 6.07 27.77 -1.82
CA ASN A 202 5.68 26.92 -0.68
C ASN A 202 5.68 25.41 -0.98
N THR A 203 6.52 24.98 -1.91
CA THR A 203 6.70 23.55 -2.20
C THR A 203 8.15 23.14 -1.98
N LYS A 204 8.36 21.87 -1.61
CA LYS A 204 9.69 21.28 -1.40
C LYS A 204 9.73 19.88 -1.99
N ASN A 205 10.72 19.58 -2.81
CA ASN A 205 10.89 18.26 -3.38
C ASN A 205 11.71 17.34 -2.47
N LEU A 206 11.11 16.22 -2.04
CA LEU A 206 11.79 15.17 -1.26
C LEU A 206 12.11 13.92 -2.10
N ALA A 207 11.69 13.87 -3.37
CA ALA A 207 11.81 12.69 -4.21
C ALA A 207 13.27 12.26 -4.43
N GLY A 208 13.56 11.00 -4.06
CA GLY A 208 14.91 10.42 -4.16
C GLY A 208 15.95 11.05 -3.24
N THR A 209 15.53 11.82 -2.23
CA THR A 209 16.43 12.43 -1.22
C THR A 209 16.42 11.67 0.11
N LEU A 210 15.37 10.87 0.34
CA LEU A 210 15.13 10.15 1.59
C LEU A 210 15.28 8.65 1.37
N ASN A 211 15.82 7.96 2.37
CA ASN A 211 15.65 6.51 2.51
C ASN A 211 14.28 6.19 3.12
N LEU A 212 13.90 4.90 3.17
CA LEU A 212 12.56 4.50 3.62
C LEU A 212 12.25 4.87 5.07
N THR A 213 13.25 4.82 5.97
CA THR A 213 13.08 5.24 7.37
C THR A 213 12.82 6.74 7.44
N GLU A 214 13.61 7.55 6.73
CA GLU A 214 13.43 9.01 6.68
C GLU A 214 12.10 9.40 6.03
N GLU A 215 11.69 8.69 4.97
CA GLU A 215 10.39 8.88 4.33
C GLU A 215 9.23 8.60 5.29
N LEU A 216 9.28 7.50 6.04
CA LEU A 216 8.27 7.19 7.06
C LEU A 216 8.21 8.27 8.16
N SER A 217 9.37 8.69 8.68
CA SER A 217 9.44 9.75 9.70
C SER A 217 8.84 11.06 9.19
N HIS A 218 9.21 11.49 7.98
CA HIS A 218 8.63 12.68 7.38
C HIS A 218 7.13 12.55 7.13
N ILE A 219 6.63 11.39 6.68
CA ILE A 219 5.19 11.18 6.51
C ILE A 219 4.45 11.25 7.84
N ALA A 220 5.07 10.80 8.96
CA ALA A 220 4.47 10.85 10.29
C ALA A 220 4.23 12.29 10.77
N GLU A 221 5.10 13.22 10.37
CA GLU A 221 5.05 14.65 10.70
C GLU A 221 4.06 15.44 9.83
N LEU A 222 3.50 14.85 8.77
CA LEU A 222 2.53 15.54 7.91
C LEU A 222 1.15 15.63 8.57
N GLU A 223 0.47 16.76 8.36
CA GLU A 223 -0.97 16.91 8.67
C GLU A 223 -1.81 15.96 7.81
N LEU A 224 -1.43 15.87 6.54
CA LEU A 224 -2.16 15.12 5.53
C LEU A 224 -1.21 14.61 4.44
N MET A 225 -1.45 13.37 3.98
CA MET A 225 -0.90 12.86 2.72
C MET A 225 -1.96 12.95 1.62
N ILE A 226 -1.59 13.40 0.44
CA ILE A 226 -2.41 13.28 -0.77
C ILE A 226 -1.65 12.38 -1.74
N SER A 227 -2.26 11.27 -2.14
CA SER A 227 -1.60 10.33 -3.05
C SER A 227 -2.57 9.75 -4.07
N MET A 228 -2.02 9.24 -5.16
CA MET A 228 -2.73 8.27 -5.99
C MET A 228 -3.03 6.98 -5.20
N ASP A 229 -3.81 6.05 -5.77
CA ASP A 229 -3.89 4.65 -5.33
C ASP A 229 -2.53 3.94 -5.53
N SER A 230 -1.58 4.27 -4.64
CA SER A 230 -0.16 3.89 -4.69
C SER A 230 0.40 3.61 -3.29
N ALA A 231 1.70 3.31 -3.21
CA ALA A 231 2.37 2.92 -1.97
C ALA A 231 2.26 4.00 -0.87
N ASN A 232 2.30 5.29 -1.21
CA ASN A 232 2.33 6.39 -0.25
C ASN A 232 1.09 6.45 0.66
N MET A 233 -0.10 6.08 0.17
CA MET A 233 -1.31 5.92 1.00
C MET A 233 -1.09 4.86 2.09
N HIS A 234 -0.45 3.75 1.75
CA HIS A 234 -0.17 2.69 2.70
C HIS A 234 0.95 3.06 3.67
N LEU A 235 1.96 3.82 3.23
CA LEU A 235 2.99 4.37 4.13
C LEU A 235 2.37 5.34 5.14
N ALA A 236 1.49 6.24 4.70
CA ALA A 236 0.72 7.12 5.58
C ALA A 236 -0.11 6.33 6.61
N SER A 237 -0.72 5.21 6.20
CA SER A 237 -1.45 4.32 7.11
C SER A 237 -0.54 3.69 8.18
N ILE A 238 0.72 3.38 7.85
CA ILE A 238 1.68 2.78 8.79
C ILE A 238 2.05 3.76 9.90
N VAL A 239 2.17 5.05 9.59
CA VAL A 239 2.59 6.08 10.55
C VAL A 239 1.44 6.90 11.13
N GLY A 240 0.20 6.50 10.80
CA GLY A 240 -1.02 7.12 11.30
C GLY A 240 -1.26 8.54 10.78
N THR A 241 -0.88 8.80 9.53
CA THR A 241 -1.17 10.04 8.82
C THR A 241 -2.41 9.85 7.96
N ARG A 242 -3.39 10.77 8.09
CA ARG A 242 -4.59 10.80 7.27
C ARG A 242 -4.19 10.96 5.80
N CYS A 243 -4.86 10.26 4.91
CA CYS A 243 -4.57 10.28 3.48
C CYS A 243 -5.83 10.58 2.66
N VAL A 244 -5.81 11.65 1.86
CA VAL A 244 -6.75 11.84 0.77
C VAL A 244 -6.23 11.11 -0.46
N SER A 245 -6.89 10.03 -0.83
CA SER A 245 -6.44 9.13 -1.90
C SER A 245 -7.22 9.37 -3.19
N ILE A 246 -6.54 9.40 -4.33
CA ILE A 246 -7.11 9.69 -5.65
C ILE A 246 -7.20 8.40 -6.46
N TRP A 247 -8.41 8.07 -6.92
CA TRP A 247 -8.69 6.79 -7.60
C TRP A 247 -9.19 7.00 -9.03
N GLY A 248 -8.44 6.45 -9.98
CA GLY A 248 -8.75 6.43 -11.41
C GLY A 248 -9.42 5.13 -11.85
N ALA A 249 -8.78 4.34 -12.71
CA ALA A 249 -9.31 3.08 -13.24
C ALA A 249 -9.52 1.97 -12.19
N THR A 250 -8.96 2.13 -10.98
CA THR A 250 -9.17 1.24 -9.82
C THR A 250 -10.27 1.77 -8.91
N HIS A 251 -10.67 0.99 -7.91
CA HIS A 251 -11.71 1.34 -6.96
C HIS A 251 -11.43 0.77 -5.56
N PRO A 252 -11.74 1.49 -4.46
CA PRO A 252 -11.59 0.98 -3.08
C PRO A 252 -12.27 -0.37 -2.84
N TYR A 253 -13.35 -0.66 -3.59
CA TYR A 253 -14.09 -1.93 -3.55
C TYR A 253 -13.22 -3.16 -3.79
N ALA A 254 -12.07 -3.03 -4.45
CA ALA A 254 -11.13 -4.15 -4.60
C ALA A 254 -10.43 -4.54 -3.27
N GLY A 255 -10.65 -3.77 -2.20
CA GLY A 255 -10.15 -4.02 -0.85
C GLY A 255 -8.76 -3.44 -0.60
N PHE A 256 -8.32 -2.44 -1.37
CA PHE A 256 -6.97 -1.87 -1.30
C PHE A 256 -6.89 -0.49 -0.63
N LEU A 257 -7.99 0.03 -0.08
CA LEU A 257 -7.91 1.27 0.71
C LEU A 257 -6.93 1.08 1.89
N GLY A 258 -6.18 2.14 2.21
CA GLY A 258 -5.22 2.15 3.31
C GLY A 258 -5.84 1.76 4.65
N PHE A 259 -5.06 1.09 5.51
CA PHE A 259 -5.54 0.71 6.84
C PHE A 259 -5.91 1.96 7.64
N GLY A 260 -7.11 1.99 8.22
CA GLY A 260 -7.61 3.13 8.99
C GLY A 260 -7.95 4.39 8.18
N GLN A 261 -7.75 4.38 6.86
CA GLN A 261 -8.14 5.52 6.01
C GLN A 261 -9.65 5.53 5.77
N SER A 262 -10.23 6.73 5.69
CA SER A 262 -11.66 6.92 5.47
C SER A 262 -12.05 6.75 4.00
N GLU A 263 -13.22 6.16 3.75
CA GLU A 263 -13.81 6.12 2.40
C GLU A 263 -14.23 7.53 1.92
N GLU A 264 -14.50 8.46 2.86
CA GLU A 264 -14.82 9.85 2.52
C GLU A 264 -13.63 10.61 1.92
N ASP A 265 -12.42 10.15 2.23
CA ASP A 265 -11.15 10.66 1.71
C ASP A 265 -10.67 9.92 0.46
N ALA A 266 -11.42 8.92 -0.03
CA ALA A 266 -11.17 8.25 -1.30
C ALA A 266 -11.88 9.01 -2.44
N VAL A 267 -11.18 9.98 -3.02
CA VAL A 267 -11.72 10.87 -4.05
C VAL A 267 -11.68 10.21 -5.42
N GLN A 268 -12.81 10.26 -6.11
CA GLN A 268 -13.01 9.65 -7.42
C GLN A 268 -14.16 10.30 -8.20
N VAL A 269 -14.19 10.05 -9.51
CA VAL A 269 -15.38 10.32 -10.33
C VAL A 269 -16.49 9.34 -9.92
N LYS A 270 -17.66 9.88 -9.56
CA LYS A 270 -18.85 9.09 -9.20
C LYS A 270 -19.57 8.64 -10.47
N ASP A 271 -20.41 7.62 -10.34
CA ASP A 271 -21.38 7.21 -11.37
C ASP A 271 -20.76 6.70 -12.70
N LEU A 272 -19.54 6.16 -12.62
CA LEU A 272 -18.88 5.48 -13.74
C LEU A 272 -19.02 3.96 -13.62
N THR A 273 -19.98 3.39 -14.34
CA THR A 273 -20.30 1.94 -14.32
C THR A 273 -19.15 1.05 -14.80
N CYS A 274 -18.25 1.57 -15.63
CA CYS A 274 -17.10 0.80 -16.13
C CYS A 274 -16.03 0.52 -15.06
N ARG A 275 -16.10 1.17 -13.88
CA ARG A 275 -15.06 1.07 -12.84
C ARG A 275 -15.40 0.03 -11.77
N PRO A 276 -14.39 -0.67 -11.22
CA PRO A 276 -12.99 -0.67 -11.66
C PRO A 276 -12.82 -1.44 -12.98
N CYS A 277 -12.00 -0.91 -13.91
CA CYS A 277 -11.65 -1.63 -15.14
C CYS A 277 -10.53 -2.67 -14.90
N SER A 278 -9.75 -2.47 -13.84
CA SER A 278 -8.70 -3.38 -13.39
C SER A 278 -8.54 -3.26 -11.87
N VAL A 279 -8.06 -4.34 -11.25
CA VAL A 279 -7.66 -4.37 -9.84
C VAL A 279 -6.44 -3.46 -9.60
N PHE A 280 -5.50 -3.46 -10.54
CA PHE A 280 -4.20 -2.81 -10.39
C PHE A 280 -4.01 -1.61 -11.33
N GLY A 281 -4.97 -1.33 -12.21
CA GLY A 281 -4.88 -0.24 -13.19
C GLY A 281 -3.95 -0.53 -14.37
N ASP A 282 -3.56 -1.80 -14.53
CA ASP A 282 -2.64 -2.34 -15.53
C ASP A 282 -3.30 -2.72 -16.87
N LYS A 283 -4.58 -2.40 -17.05
CA LYS A 283 -5.34 -2.60 -18.29
C LYS A 283 -5.61 -1.27 -18.98
N GLU A 284 -5.81 -1.32 -20.29
CA GLU A 284 -6.30 -0.19 -21.05
C GLU A 284 -7.70 0.23 -20.59
N CYS A 285 -8.05 1.50 -20.82
CA CYS A 285 -9.37 2.01 -20.48
C CYS A 285 -10.42 1.35 -21.37
N TYR A 286 -11.40 0.68 -20.75
CA TYR A 286 -12.52 0.07 -21.47
C TYR A 286 -13.31 1.08 -22.34
N ARG A 287 -13.55 2.30 -21.84
CA ARG A 287 -14.22 3.37 -22.58
C ARG A 287 -13.33 4.02 -23.65
N GLY A 288 -12.01 3.85 -23.56
CA GLY A 288 -11.02 4.51 -24.42
C GLY A 288 -10.74 5.98 -24.11
N ASP A 289 -11.58 6.65 -23.31
CA ASP A 289 -11.53 8.10 -23.05
C ASP A 289 -10.88 8.48 -21.71
N TRP A 290 -10.58 7.50 -20.85
CA TRP A 290 -10.09 7.74 -19.48
C TRP A 290 -10.98 8.69 -18.67
N ALA A 291 -12.30 8.64 -18.83
CA ALA A 291 -13.26 9.49 -18.11
C ALA A 291 -13.01 9.56 -16.59
N CYS A 292 -12.56 8.46 -15.97
CA CYS A 292 -12.21 8.41 -14.55
C CYS A 292 -11.06 9.35 -14.13
N LEU A 293 -10.23 9.76 -15.08
CA LEU A 293 -9.10 10.67 -14.93
C LEU A 293 -9.43 12.05 -15.55
N GLU A 294 -10.01 12.07 -16.75
CA GLU A 294 -10.29 13.29 -17.51
C GLU A 294 -11.49 14.09 -16.98
N GLU A 295 -12.48 13.43 -16.37
CA GLU A 295 -13.62 14.10 -15.72
C GLU A 295 -13.36 14.33 -14.22
N PHE A 296 -12.18 13.93 -13.71
CA PHE A 296 -11.82 14.11 -12.31
C PHE A 296 -11.81 15.60 -11.94
N ASN A 297 -12.62 15.97 -10.95
CA ASN A 297 -12.69 17.33 -10.40
C ASN A 297 -11.77 17.47 -9.19
N ILE A 298 -10.65 18.18 -9.38
CA ILE A 298 -9.65 18.44 -8.33
C ILE A 298 -10.20 19.25 -7.14
N GLN A 299 -11.29 20.01 -7.32
CA GLN A 299 -11.92 20.76 -6.23
C GLN A 299 -12.38 19.81 -5.11
N LYS A 300 -12.81 18.59 -5.44
CA LYS A 300 -13.18 17.58 -4.45
C LYS A 300 -12.02 17.20 -3.51
N VAL A 301 -10.78 17.30 -4.00
CA VAL A 301 -9.58 17.09 -3.16
C VAL A 301 -9.35 18.32 -2.30
N VAL A 302 -9.41 19.52 -2.89
CA VAL A 302 -9.25 20.80 -2.17
C VAL A 302 -10.25 20.91 -1.00
N ASP A 303 -11.51 20.55 -1.22
CA ASP A 303 -12.57 20.58 -0.21
C ASP A 303 -12.30 19.64 0.99
N ARG A 304 -11.45 18.62 0.82
CA ARG A 304 -11.10 17.65 1.88
C ARG A 304 -9.88 18.08 2.68
N VAL A 305 -9.11 19.01 2.14
CA VAL A 305 -7.92 19.61 2.74
C VAL A 305 -8.28 20.83 3.58
N ASN A 306 -9.32 21.59 3.22
CA ASN A 306 -9.72 22.79 3.96
C ASN A 306 -10.25 22.41 5.36
N PHE A 307 -9.37 22.55 6.36
CA PHE A 307 -9.67 22.48 7.79
C PHE A 307 -10.45 23.72 8.25
#